data_AF-A0A2D5ZWQ1-F1
#
_entry.id   AF-A0A2D5ZWQ1-F1
#
_cell.length_a   1.000
_cell.length_b   1.000
_cell.length_c   1.000
_cell.angle_alpha   90.00
_cell.angle_beta   90.00
_cell.angle_gamma   90.00
#
_symmetry.space_group_name_H-M   'P 1'
#
loop_
_entity.id
_entity.type
_entity.pdbx_description
1 polymer ?
#
loop_
_entity_poly.entity_id
_entity_poly.type
_entity_poly.pdbx_seq_one_letter_code
_entity_poly.pdbx_strand_id
1 'polypeptide(L)' 'SGCDKLWCNARTSAVPLYDRAGFTKIGDEFEIDPIGPHFLMVRLIQHSSIDR' A
#
# COMPACT_ATOMS: atom_id res chain seq x y z
N SER A 1 19.24 1.30 -7.54
CA SER A 1 18.36 1.38 -6.37
C SER A 1 17.62 0.04 -6.21
N GLY A 2 17.30 -0.37 -4.98
CA GLY A 2 16.96 -1.78 -4.67
C GLY A 2 15.47 -2.14 -4.57
N CYS A 3 14.56 -1.18 -4.59
CA CYS A 3 13.12 -1.46 -4.63
C CYS A 3 12.33 -0.37 -5.36
N ASP A 4 11.33 -0.76 -6.14
CA ASP A 4 10.47 0.18 -6.88
C ASP A 4 9.07 0.32 -6.27
N LYS A 5 8.74 -0.52 -5.27
CA LYS A 5 7.38 -0.65 -4.73
C LYS A 5 7.39 -0.92 -3.24
N LEU A 6 6.45 -0.32 -2.53
CA LEU A 6 6.04 -0.70 -1.17
C LEU A 6 4.65 -1.31 -1.22
N TRP A 7 4.37 -2.28 -0.34
CA TRP A 7 3.05 -2.89 -0.25
C TRP A 7 2.67 -3.16 1.22
N CYS A 8 1.37 -3.25 1.48
CA CYS A 8 0.83 -3.64 2.79
C CYS A 8 -0.54 -4.31 2.65
N ASN A 9 -0.89 -5.14 3.64
CA ASN A 9 -2.28 -5.52 3.90
C ASN A 9 -2.87 -4.46 4.83
N ALA A 10 -3.54 -3.46 4.26
CA ALA A 10 -4.15 -2.39 5.03
C ALA A 10 -5.51 -2.85 5.57
N ARG A 11 -5.76 -2.66 6.87
CA ARG A 11 -7.13 -2.77 7.42
C ARG A 11 -8.05 -1.84 6.64
N THR A 12 -9.28 -2.27 6.37
CA THR A 12 -10.26 -1.46 5.63
C THR A 12 -10.46 -0.07 6.24
N SER A 13 -10.53 0.01 7.57
CA SER A 13 -10.66 1.28 8.29
C SER A 13 -9.45 2.21 8.14
N ALA A 14 -8.28 1.68 7.77
CA ALA A 14 -7.05 2.44 7.55
C ALA A 14 -6.82 2.81 6.07
N VAL A 15 -7.66 2.35 5.14
CA VAL A 15 -7.51 2.68 3.70
C VAL A 15 -7.37 4.19 3.45
N PRO A 16 -8.16 5.10 4.08
CA PRO A 16 -8.00 6.54 3.86
C PRO A 16 -6.65 7.12 4.33
N LEU A 17 -5.94 6.44 5.25
CA LEU A 17 -4.59 6.81 5.66
C LEU A 17 -3.58 6.47 4.55
N TYR A 18 -3.65 5.24 4.03
CA TYR A 18 -2.74 4.75 3.00
C TYR A 18 -2.99 5.42 1.64
N ASP A 19 -4.25 5.69 1.29
CA ASP A 19 -4.63 6.43 0.09
C ASP A 19 -4.00 7.83 0.07
N ARG A 20 -4.13 8.59 1.17
CA ARG A 20 -3.44 9.89 1.34
C ARG A 20 -1.91 9.79 1.30
N ALA A 21 -1.35 8.63 1.65
CA ALA A 21 0.08 8.36 1.57
C ALA A 21 0.54 7.92 0.16
N GLY A 22 -0.36 7.87 -0.82
CA GLY A 22 -0.08 7.51 -2.21
C GLY A 22 -0.13 6.01 -2.52
N PHE A 23 -0.72 5.21 -1.63
CA PHE A 23 -0.98 3.80 -1.91
C PHE A 23 -2.31 3.63 -2.65
N THR A 24 -2.43 2.54 -3.42
CA THR A 24 -3.64 2.18 -4.17
C THR A 24 -4.03 0.75 -3.85
N LYS A 25 -5.34 0.45 -3.81
CA LYS A 25 -5.86 -0.91 -3.58
C LYS A 25 -5.59 -1.81 -4.80
N ILE A 26 -5.28 -3.08 -4.54
CA ILE A 26 -5.12 -4.14 -5.53
C ILE A 26 -6.10 -5.26 -5.18
N GLY A 27 -7.08 -5.48 -6.07
CA GLY A 27 -8.11 -6.51 -5.89
C GLY A 27 -9.19 -6.14 -4.88
N ASP A 28 -9.91 -7.16 -4.44
CA ASP A 28 -11.06 -7.06 -3.54
C ASP A 28 -10.66 -7.08 -2.07
N GLU A 29 -11.62 -6.73 -1.19
CA GLU A 29 -11.47 -6.85 0.26
C GLU A 29 -11.36 -8.32 0.66
N PHE A 30 -10.52 -8.62 1.65
CA PHE A 30 -10.40 -9.95 2.20
C PHE A 30 -10.37 -9.94 3.73
N GLU A 31 -10.93 -10.99 4.33
CA GLU A 31 -10.94 -11.17 5.77
C GLU A 31 -9.67 -11.89 6.24
N ILE A 32 -9.08 -11.39 7.33
CA ILE A 32 -8.03 -12.10 8.06
C ILE A 32 -8.57 -12.34 9.47
N ASP A 33 -8.90 -13.57 9.82
CA ASP A 33 -9.38 -13.90 11.18
C ASP A 33 -8.21 -13.91 12.20
N PRO A 34 -8.37 -13.37 13.42
CA PRO A 34 -9.50 -12.60 13.95
C PRO A 34 -9.33 -11.07 13.78
N ILE A 35 -8.46 -10.66 12.86
CA ILE A 35 -8.00 -9.28 12.68
C ILE A 35 -9.08 -8.41 12.03
N GLY A 36 -9.86 -8.96 11.09
CA GLY A 36 -10.93 -8.29 10.34
C GLY A 36 -10.58 -8.01 8.86
N PRO A 37 -11.34 -7.12 8.17
CA PRO A 37 -11.22 -6.91 6.74
C PRO A 37 -10.01 -6.05 6.34
N HIS A 38 -9.38 -6.42 5.23
CA HIS A 38 -8.19 -5.79 4.69
C HIS A 38 -8.26 -5.66 3.16
N PHE A 39 -7.44 -4.74 2.62
CA PHE A 39 -7.07 -4.69 1.21
C PHE A 39 -5.56 -4.83 1.07
N LEU A 40 -5.11 -5.47 -0.01
CA LEU A 40 -3.73 -5.34 -0.45
C LEU A 40 -3.59 -3.94 -1.06
N MET A 41 -2.59 -3.18 -0.63
CA MET A 41 -2.32 -1.84 -1.16
C MET A 41 -0.86 -1.69 -1.57
N VAL A 42 -0.61 -0.94 -2.64
CA VAL A 42 0.73 -0.73 -3.22
C VAL A 42 1.01 0.75 -3.47
N ARG A 43 2.27 1.18 -3.25
CA ARG A 43 2.78 2.50 -3.66
C ARG A 43 4.06 2.33 -4.46
N LEU A 44 4.15 3.00 -5.60
CA LEU A 44 5.38 3.07 -6.40
C LEU A 44 6.34 4.11 -5.79
N ILE A 45 7.61 3.78 -5.71
CA ILE A 45 8.66 4.68 -5.22
C ILE A 45 9.37 5.28 -6.43
N GLN A 46 9.32 6.62 -6.53
CA GLN A 46 10.16 7.33 -7.48
C GLN A 46 11.59 7.33 -6.95
N HIS A 47 12.51 6.81 -7.75
CA HIS A 47 13.92 7.07 -7.51
C HIS A 47 14.17 8.49 -7.98
N SER A 48 14.44 9.39 -7.05
CA SER A 48 15.11 10.63 -7.42
C SER A 48 16.45 10.23 -8.04
N SER A 49 16.63 10.54 -9.32
CA SER A 49 17.99 10.64 -9.86
C SER A 49 18.73 11.59 -8.93
N ILE A 50 19.79 11.10 -8.28
CA ILE A 50 20.82 11.99 -7.77
C ILE A 50 21.31 12.71 -9.03
N ASP A 51 20.90 13.97 -9.18
CA ASP A 51 21.45 14.84 -10.21
C ASP A 51 22.97 14.82 -10.01
N ARG A 52 23.69 14.39 -11.03
CA ARG A 52 25.15 14.32 -11.02
C ARG A 52 25.73 15.69 -11.26
#